data_AF-A0A1H9UL48-F1
#
_entry.id   AF-A0A1H9UL48-F1
#
_cell.length_a   1.000
_cell.length_b   1.000
_cell.length_c   1.000
_cell.angle_alpha   90.00
_cell.angle_beta   90.00
_cell.angle_gamma   90.00
#
_symmetry.space_group_name_H-M   'P 1'
#
loop_
_entity.id
_entity.type
_entity.pdbx_description
1 polymer ?
#
loop_
_entity_poly.entity_id
_entity_poly.type
_entity_poly.pdbx_seq_one_letter_code
_entity_poly.pdbx_strand_id
1 'polypeptide(L)'
;MTKKKIIIAAGVFILLLLGGYKYIEHQENKEQKQQKTEQIFWSEQKIRIEKFIKYNFNDIETVTFTETYKTPMSVGIHGYVNNDEENLYFSATIYNEQDTFEADITVHPELDKLSKEPYHVFSVSEIEELEE
;
A
#
# COMPACT_ATOMS: atom_id res chain seq x y z
N MET A 1 32.90 42.46 27.68
CA MET A 1 32.87 41.24 26.85
C MET A 1 32.59 41.60 25.39
N THR A 2 33.56 42.08 24.62
CA THR A 2 33.16 43.23 23.78
C THR A 2 33.00 43.02 22.28
N LYS A 3 33.80 42.25 21.54
CA LYS A 3 33.55 42.05 20.09
C LYS A 3 33.85 40.64 19.60
N LYS A 4 35.00 40.07 19.98
CA LYS A 4 35.39 38.70 19.62
C LYS A 4 34.40 37.63 20.10
N LYS A 5 33.89 37.75 21.33
CA LYS A 5 32.87 36.82 21.87
C LYS A 5 31.53 36.91 21.14
N ILE A 6 31.15 38.11 20.67
CA ILE A 6 29.92 38.34 19.90
C ILE A 6 30.04 37.74 18.49
N ILE A 7 31.19 37.92 17.83
CA ILE A 7 31.45 37.35 16.50
C ILE A 7 31.43 35.81 16.55
N ILE A 8 32.06 35.21 17.58
CA ILE A 8 32.03 33.75 17.78
C ILE A 8 30.61 33.27 18.03
N ALA A 9 29.85 33.94 18.90
CA ALA A 9 28.46 33.58 19.19
C ALA A 9 27.56 33.67 17.94
N ALA A 10 27.71 34.73 17.14
CA ALA A 10 26.97 34.90 15.89
C ALA A 10 27.35 33.82 14.85
N GLY A 11 28.64 33.48 14.74
CA GLY A 11 29.09 32.41 13.83
C GLY A 11 28.54 31.04 14.20
N VAL A 12 28.54 30.69 15.49
CA VAL A 12 27.93 29.44 15.99
C VAL A 12 26.42 29.42 15.73
N PHE A 13 25.73 30.55 15.93
CA PHE A 13 24.30 30.66 15.68
C PHE A 13 23.96 30.43 14.20
N ILE A 14 24.73 31.01 13.27
CA ILE A 14 24.54 30.83 11.83
C ILE A 14 24.78 29.37 11.42
N LEU A 15 25.80 28.71 11.97
CA LEU A 15 26.07 27.29 11.69
C LEU A 15 24.94 26.37 12.18
N LEU A 16 24.34 26.67 13.34
CA LEU A 16 23.19 25.93 13.85
C LEU A 16 21.95 26.10 12.97
N LEU A 17 21.69 27.32 12.46
CA LEU A 17 20.58 27.56 11.54
C LEU A 17 20.75 26.83 10.21
N LEU A 18 21.96 26.86 9.62
CA LEU A 18 22.26 26.16 8.37
C LEU A 18 22.22 24.63 8.53
N GLY A 19 22.74 24.10 9.65
CA GLY A 19 22.67 22.69 9.98
C GLY A 19 21.23 22.22 10.22
N GLY A 20 20.44 23.02 10.95
CA GLY A 20 19.02 22.75 11.20
C GLY A 20 18.19 22.74 9.91
N TYR A 21 18.40 23.72 9.02
CA TYR A 21 17.71 23.78 7.72
C TYR A 21 17.98 22.53 6.87
N LYS A 22 19.25 22.12 6.73
CA LYS A 22 19.61 20.91 5.97
C LYS A 22 19.04 19.62 6.56
N TYR A 23 18.93 19.54 7.88
CA TYR A 23 18.34 18.38 8.55
C TYR A 23 16.84 18.26 8.24
N ILE A 24 16.10 19.37 8.29
CA ILE A 24 14.67 19.43 7.95
C ILE A 24 14.46 19.05 6.48
N GLU A 25 15.19 19.69 5.55
CA GLU A 25 15.11 19.41 4.12
C GLU A 25 15.42 17.93 3.79
N HIS A 26 16.37 17.31 4.49
CA HIS A 26 16.68 15.89 4.31
C HIS A 26 15.56 14.97 4.82
N GLN A 27 14.89 15.34 5.92
CA GLN A 27 13.75 14.59 6.45
C GLN A 27 12.54 14.68 5.52
N GLU A 28 12.18 15.89 5.06
CA GLU A 28 11.09 16.09 4.10
C GLU A 28 11.32 15.29 2.81
N ASN A 29 12.55 15.31 2.28
CA ASN A 29 12.91 14.52 1.10
C ASN A 29 12.81 13.00 1.33
N LYS A 30 13.08 12.51 2.54
CA LYS A 30 12.92 11.09 2.88
C LYS A 30 11.46 10.71 2.97
N GLU A 31 10.65 11.51 3.64
CA GLU A 31 9.21 11.29 3.78
C GLU A 31 8.52 11.27 2.41
N GLN A 32 8.83 12.23 1.54
CA GLN A 32 8.30 12.28 0.18
C GLN A 32 8.69 11.04 -0.65
N LYS A 33 9.94 10.58 -0.54
CA LYS A 33 10.38 9.35 -1.22
C LYS A 33 9.65 8.12 -0.70
N GLN A 34 9.48 8.01 0.62
CA GLN A 34 8.75 6.90 1.24
C GLN A 34 7.29 6.87 0.79
N GLN A 35 6.60 8.02 0.83
CA GLN A 35 5.22 8.15 0.35
C GLN A 35 5.09 7.78 -1.13
N LYS A 36 6.05 8.17 -1.97
CA LYS A 36 6.05 7.81 -3.38
C LYS A 36 6.22 6.31 -3.59
N THR A 37 7.14 5.67 -2.86
CA THR A 37 7.34 4.22 -2.92
C THR A 37 6.09 3.47 -2.46
N GLU A 38 5.46 3.91 -1.38
CA GLU A 38 4.24 3.32 -0.85
C GLU A 38 3.05 3.48 -1.83
N GLN A 39 2.90 4.63 -2.47
CA GLN A 39 1.89 4.85 -3.51
C GLN A 39 2.08 3.91 -4.71
N ILE A 40 3.32 3.72 -5.17
CA ILE A 40 3.64 2.81 -6.27
C ILE A 40 3.31 1.37 -5.87
N PHE A 41 3.80 0.94 -4.69
CA PHE A 41 3.52 -0.38 -4.15
C PHE A 41 2.01 -0.66 -4.11
N TRP A 42 1.21 0.21 -3.49
CA TRP A 42 -0.23 -0.01 -3.40
C TRP A 42 -0.95 0.09 -4.74
N SER A 43 -0.47 0.91 -5.67
CA SER A 43 -1.02 0.95 -7.03
C SER A 43 -0.83 -0.39 -7.75
N GLU A 44 0.34 -1.01 -7.61
CA GLU A 44 0.63 -2.32 -8.20
C GLU A 44 -0.20 -3.42 -7.53
N GLN A 45 -0.28 -3.43 -6.20
CA GLN A 45 -1.09 -4.42 -5.47
C GLN A 45 -2.57 -4.33 -5.82
N LYS A 46 -3.13 -3.12 -5.92
CA LYS A 46 -4.54 -2.91 -6.30
C LYS A 46 -4.86 -3.49 -7.67
N ILE A 47 -3.97 -3.33 -8.66
CA ILE A 47 -4.15 -3.90 -9.99
C ILE A 47 -4.17 -5.44 -9.93
N ARG A 48 -3.26 -6.05 -9.17
CA ARG A 48 -3.19 -7.51 -9.01
C ARG A 48 -4.41 -8.06 -8.28
N ILE A 49 -4.84 -7.41 -7.20
CA ILE A 49 -6.03 -7.80 -6.43
C ILE A 49 -7.29 -7.66 -7.30
N GLU A 50 -7.44 -6.57 -8.05
CA GLU A 50 -8.58 -6.39 -8.94
C GLU A 50 -8.63 -7.46 -10.04
N LYS A 51 -7.47 -7.78 -10.66
CA LYS A 51 -7.37 -8.88 -11.63
C LYS A 51 -7.80 -10.20 -11.00
N PHE A 52 -7.24 -10.54 -9.84
CA PHE A 52 -7.60 -11.74 -9.10
C PHE A 52 -9.10 -11.83 -8.82
N ILE A 53 -9.72 -10.76 -8.32
CA ILE A 53 -11.14 -10.74 -7.98
C ILE A 53 -12.00 -10.91 -9.24
N LYS A 54 -11.74 -10.15 -10.30
CA LYS A 54 -12.51 -10.23 -11.55
C LYS A 54 -12.36 -11.59 -12.25
N TYR A 55 -11.20 -12.22 -12.10
CA TYR A 55 -10.97 -13.54 -12.67
C TYR A 55 -11.64 -14.64 -11.86
N ASN A 56 -11.52 -14.64 -10.54
CA ASN A 56 -11.97 -15.76 -9.70
C ASN A 56 -13.44 -15.70 -9.27
N PHE A 57 -14.10 -14.54 -9.37
CA PHE A 57 -15.50 -14.37 -8.97
C PHE A 57 -16.38 -13.95 -10.16
N ASN A 58 -17.60 -14.48 -10.21
CA ASN A 58 -18.62 -14.13 -11.19
C ASN A 58 -19.25 -12.76 -10.87
N ASP A 59 -19.78 -12.12 -11.91
CA ASP A 59 -20.63 -10.93 -11.79
C ASP A 59 -19.98 -9.74 -11.04
N ILE A 60 -18.66 -9.58 -11.16
CA ILE A 60 -17.92 -8.44 -10.61
C ILE A 60 -17.89 -7.28 -11.61
N GLU A 61 -18.63 -6.21 -11.31
CA GLU A 61 -18.67 -4.99 -12.10
C GLU A 61 -17.66 -3.95 -11.60
N THR A 62 -17.61 -3.74 -10.28
CA THR A 62 -16.73 -2.75 -9.64
C THR A 62 -15.95 -3.35 -8.49
N VAL A 63 -14.71 -2.89 -8.29
CA VAL A 63 -13.88 -3.18 -7.12
C VAL A 63 -13.50 -1.85 -6.47
N THR A 64 -13.79 -1.69 -5.19
CA THR A 64 -13.49 -0.49 -4.42
C THR A 64 -12.56 -0.84 -3.26
N PHE A 65 -11.43 -0.14 -3.17
CA PHE A 65 -10.47 -0.28 -2.08
C PHE A 65 -10.71 0.79 -1.02
N THR A 66 -10.72 0.41 0.25
CA THR A 66 -11.04 1.31 1.37
C THR A 66 -9.79 1.71 2.15
N GLU A 67 -9.29 0.83 3.01
CA GLU A 67 -8.19 1.12 3.92
C GLU A 67 -7.10 0.06 3.87
N THR A 68 -5.85 0.50 4.02
CA THR A 68 -4.69 -0.39 4.16
C THR A 68 -4.47 -0.70 5.64
N TYR A 69 -4.14 -1.94 5.96
CA TYR A 69 -3.77 -2.36 7.30
C TYR A 69 -2.36 -2.94 7.33
N LYS A 70 -1.78 -2.96 8.52
CA LYS A 70 -0.47 -3.54 8.79
C LYS A 70 -0.49 -4.36 10.07
N THR A 71 0.05 -5.56 10.00
CA THR A 71 0.30 -6.43 11.13
C THR A 71 1.82 -6.60 11.31
N PRO A 72 2.29 -7.20 12.41
CA PRO A 72 3.71 -7.55 12.54
C PRO A 72 4.23 -8.48 11.43
N MET A 73 3.35 -9.23 10.77
CA MET A 73 3.71 -10.26 9.79
C MET A 73 3.32 -9.92 8.34
N SER A 74 2.51 -8.89 8.11
CA SER A 74 1.94 -8.63 6.79
C SER A 74 1.41 -7.21 6.65
N VAL A 75 1.23 -6.79 5.42
CA VAL A 75 0.38 -5.65 5.07
C VAL A 75 -0.84 -6.16 4.32
N GLY A 76 -1.88 -5.34 4.20
CA GLY A 76 -3.02 -5.69 3.39
C GLY A 76 -3.94 -4.52 3.12
N ILE A 77 -4.98 -4.79 2.35
CA ILE A 77 -5.97 -3.79 1.99
C ILE A 77 -7.38 -4.38 2.05
N HIS A 78 -8.28 -3.62 2.66
CA HIS A 78 -9.71 -3.89 2.67
C HIS A 78 -10.36 -3.31 1.42
N GLY A 79 -11.48 -3.92 1.02
CA GLY A 79 -12.28 -3.44 -0.08
C GLY A 79 -13.60 -4.17 -0.19
N TYR A 80 -14.38 -3.80 -1.18
CA TYR A 80 -15.65 -4.43 -1.53
C TYR A 80 -15.91 -4.37 -3.03
N VAL A 81 -16.86 -5.16 -3.48
CA VAL A 81 -17.26 -5.20 -4.90
C VAL A 81 -18.71 -4.74 -5.08
N ASN A 82 -19.06 -4.35 -6.31
CA ASN A 82 -20.42 -4.00 -6.73
C ASN A 82 -21.13 -2.95 -5.84
N ASN A 83 -20.35 -2.10 -5.17
CA ASN A 83 -20.83 -1.09 -4.22
C ASN A 83 -21.60 -1.66 -3.01
N ASP A 84 -21.38 -2.92 -2.65
CA ASP A 84 -21.98 -3.57 -1.47
C ASP A 84 -20.91 -3.82 -0.40
N GLU A 85 -20.67 -2.80 0.42
CA GLU A 85 -19.70 -2.83 1.52
C GLU A 85 -20.11 -3.78 2.66
N GLU A 86 -21.41 -4.06 2.80
CA GLU A 86 -21.93 -4.88 3.91
C GLU A 86 -21.81 -6.38 3.62
N ASN A 87 -22.04 -6.80 2.38
CA ASN A 87 -22.14 -8.22 2.03
C ASN A 87 -21.06 -8.68 1.04
N LEU A 88 -20.44 -7.78 0.28
CA LEU A 88 -19.47 -8.17 -0.75
C LEU A 88 -18.08 -7.59 -0.48
N TYR A 89 -17.65 -7.63 0.78
CA TYR A 89 -16.35 -7.15 1.21
C TYR A 89 -15.27 -8.24 1.25
N PHE A 90 -14.02 -7.80 1.20
CA PHE A 90 -12.83 -8.65 1.23
C PHE A 90 -11.66 -7.98 1.97
N SER A 91 -10.68 -8.80 2.35
CA SER A 91 -9.38 -8.40 2.89
C SER A 91 -8.27 -9.15 2.14
N ALA A 92 -7.43 -8.42 1.42
CA ALA A 92 -6.30 -8.99 0.70
C ALA A 92 -5.01 -8.78 1.50
N THR A 93 -4.30 -9.88 1.80
CA THR A 93 -3.09 -9.88 2.62
C THR A 93 -1.86 -10.11 1.75
N ILE A 94 -0.78 -9.38 2.04
CA ILE A 94 0.56 -9.54 1.47
C ILE A 94 1.53 -9.77 2.64
N TYR A 95 2.12 -10.98 2.73
CA TYR A 95 3.00 -11.35 3.84
C TYR A 95 4.34 -10.61 3.85
N ASN A 96 4.78 -10.08 2.71
CA ASN A 96 6.03 -9.33 2.64
C ASN A 96 5.81 -8.07 1.82
N GLU A 97 6.22 -6.92 2.35
CA GLU A 97 6.08 -5.63 1.67
C GLU A 97 6.89 -5.54 0.36
N GLN A 98 7.82 -6.48 0.13
CA GLN A 98 8.52 -6.62 -1.16
C GLN A 98 7.84 -7.60 -2.12
N ASP A 99 6.85 -8.35 -1.66
CA ASP A 99 6.17 -9.36 -2.47
C ASP A 99 4.95 -8.76 -3.18
N THR A 100 4.57 -9.41 -4.27
CA THR A 100 3.35 -9.12 -5.00
C THR A 100 2.21 -9.99 -4.50
N PHE A 101 1.01 -9.44 -4.49
CA PHE A 101 -0.20 -10.19 -4.20
C PHE A 101 -0.40 -11.29 -5.25
N GLU A 102 -0.61 -12.52 -4.77
CA GLU A 102 -0.90 -13.69 -5.61
C GLU A 102 -2.30 -14.24 -5.40
N ALA A 103 -2.71 -14.53 -4.15
CA ALA A 103 -4.00 -15.18 -3.89
C ALA A 103 -4.55 -15.05 -2.46
N ASP A 104 -3.80 -14.51 -1.49
CA ASP A 104 -4.21 -14.54 -0.08
C ASP A 104 -5.30 -13.50 0.21
N ILE A 105 -6.55 -13.93 0.06
CA ILE A 105 -7.74 -13.13 0.31
C ILE A 105 -8.67 -13.81 1.31
N THR A 106 -9.28 -13.01 2.18
CA THR A 106 -10.45 -13.40 2.96
C THR A 106 -11.65 -12.65 2.42
N VAL A 107 -12.75 -13.35 2.12
CA VAL A 107 -13.98 -12.76 1.56
C VAL A 107 -15.18 -13.00 2.48
N HIS A 108 -16.16 -12.10 2.42
CA HIS A 108 -17.45 -12.33 3.08
C HIS A 108 -18.19 -13.52 2.43
N PRO A 109 -19.01 -14.30 3.19
CA PRO A 109 -19.70 -15.47 2.64
C PRO A 109 -20.60 -15.21 1.42
N GLU A 110 -21.20 -14.02 1.29
CA GLU A 110 -21.99 -13.71 0.09
C GLU A 110 -21.11 -13.50 -1.15
N LEU A 111 -19.91 -12.94 -1.00
CA LEU A 111 -18.92 -12.86 -2.08
C LEU A 111 -18.34 -14.24 -2.42
N ASP A 112 -18.10 -15.09 -1.42
CA ASP A 112 -17.62 -16.47 -1.63
C ASP A 112 -18.56 -17.29 -2.53
N LYS A 113 -19.89 -17.10 -2.39
CA LYS A 113 -20.89 -17.74 -3.26
C LYS A 113 -20.76 -17.37 -4.74
N LEU A 114 -20.09 -16.25 -5.05
CA LEU A 114 -19.83 -15.82 -6.43
C LEU A 114 -18.57 -16.46 -7.00
N SER A 115 -17.83 -17.26 -6.24
CA SER A 115 -16.64 -17.95 -6.76
C SER A 115 -16.96 -18.74 -8.04
N LYS A 116 -16.14 -18.57 -9.08
CA LYS A 116 -16.30 -19.29 -10.35
C LYS A 116 -16.06 -20.78 -10.17
N GLU A 117 -15.04 -21.10 -9.37
CA GLU A 117 -14.59 -22.45 -9.11
C GLU A 117 -14.45 -22.64 -7.58
N PRO A 118 -15.45 -23.22 -6.91
CA PRO A 118 -15.47 -23.28 -5.44
C PRO A 118 -14.32 -24.12 -4.83
N TYR A 119 -13.63 -24.91 -5.65
CA TYR A 119 -12.52 -25.77 -5.22
C TYR A 119 -11.16 -25.38 -5.79
N HIS A 120 -11.10 -24.33 -6.61
CA HIS A 120 -9.85 -23.88 -7.20
C HIS A 120 -9.86 -22.37 -7.40
N VAL A 121 -8.87 -21.72 -6.79
CA VAL A 121 -8.66 -20.28 -6.90
C VAL A 121 -7.34 -20.10 -7.63
N PHE A 122 -7.37 -19.40 -8.76
CA PHE A 122 -6.19 -19.09 -9.54
C PHE A 122 -5.45 -17.91 -8.90
N SER A 123 -4.15 -18.09 -8.71
CA SER A 123 -3.25 -16.99 -8.39
C SER A 123 -3.13 -16.01 -9.57
N VAL A 124 -2.71 -14.78 -9.30
CA VAL A 124 -2.52 -13.77 -10.35
C VAL A 124 -1.53 -14.25 -11.41
N SER A 125 -0.44 -14.92 -11.02
CA SER A 125 0.52 -15.47 -11.98
C SER A 125 -0.08 -16.56 -12.87
N GLU A 126 -0.89 -17.47 -12.31
CA GLU A 126 -1.61 -18.48 -13.12
C GLU A 126 -2.61 -17.84 -14.08
N ILE A 127 -3.28 -16.76 -13.67
CA ILE A 127 -4.18 -16.00 -14.54
C ILE A 127 -3.40 -15.37 -15.70
N GLU A 128 -2.24 -14.77 -15.40
CA GLU A 128 -1.37 -14.14 -16.40
C GLU A 128 -0.89 -15.16 -17.45
N GLU A 129 -0.51 -16.37 -17.04
CA GLU A 129 -0.13 -17.45 -17.95
C GLU A 129 -1.27 -17.95 -18.86
N LEU A 130 -2.52 -17.88 -18.40
CA LEU A 130 -3.71 -18.29 -19.18
C LEU A 130 -4.16 -17.22 -20.19
N GLU A 131 -3.75 -15.96 -20.00
CA GLU A 131 -4.08 -14.83 -20.88
C GLU A 131 -3.05 -14.61 -22.00
N GLU A 132 -1.88 -15.27 -21.95
CA GLU A 132 -0.83 -15.27 -22.98
C GLU A 132 -1.14 -16.19 -24.18
#